data_AF-A0A7W9MEC9-F1
#
_entry.id   AF-A0A7W9MEC9-F1
#
_cell.length_a   1.000
_cell.length_b   1.000
_cell.length_c   1.000
_cell.angle_alpha   90.00
_cell.angle_beta   90.00
_cell.angle_gamma   90.00
#
_symmetry.space_group_name_H-M   'P 1'
#
loop_
_entity.id
_entity.type
_entity.pdbx_description
1 polymer ?
#
loop_
_entity_poly.entity_id
_entity_poly.type
_entity_poly.pdbx_seq_one_letter_code
_entity_poly.pdbx_strand_id
1 'polypeptide(L)'
;MGARFVADTTPYEERKLWLLNGGHSLLAYAGSLRGHTTVAEAVADPACRSWLAQWWREASRHLGFAEAELAAYRATLVERFANPRIRHTLAKIAEDGSQKLPVRVLPVLRAERENGRLPAGAVRVLAAWVLHLRGRGTPVRDGTAPPAAGTLREAARTVLAGLDPALAHDVPLVDAVAAQARELR
;
A
#
# COMPACT_ATOMS: atom_id res chain seq x y z
N MET A 1 8.63 -21.34 21.51
CA MET A 1 8.85 -21.90 20.16
C MET A 1 7.56 -22.53 19.71
N GLY A 2 7.03 -22.11 18.55
CA GLY A 2 5.79 -22.65 17.99
C GLY A 2 5.83 -22.54 16.48
N ALA A 3 6.67 -23.34 15.83
CA ALA A 3 6.67 -23.43 14.39
C ALA A 3 5.50 -24.33 13.96
N ARG A 4 4.50 -23.75 13.30
CA ARG A 4 3.45 -24.51 12.61
C ARG A 4 4.06 -25.00 11.29
N PHE A 5 4.41 -26.27 11.20
CA PHE A 5 4.82 -26.88 9.94
C PHE A 5 3.57 -27.05 9.08
N VAL A 6 3.46 -26.22 8.03
CA VAL A 6 2.40 -26.30 7.02
C VAL A 6 3.03 -26.74 5.70
N ALA A 7 2.36 -27.63 4.97
CA ALA A 7 2.88 -28.18 3.71
C ALA A 7 2.95 -27.17 2.56
N ASP A 8 2.14 -26.09 2.65
CA ASP A 8 2.15 -24.94 1.75
C ASP A 8 2.22 -23.66 2.58
N THR A 9 3.29 -22.88 2.41
CA THR A 9 3.49 -21.60 3.11
C THR A 9 2.88 -20.42 2.36
N THR A 10 2.50 -20.61 1.09
CA THR A 10 2.04 -19.55 0.18
C THR A 10 0.91 -18.71 0.78
N PRO A 11 -0.17 -19.27 1.37
CA PRO A 11 -1.25 -18.45 1.92
C PRO A 11 -0.80 -17.57 3.10
N TYR A 12 0.13 -18.05 3.93
CA TYR A 12 0.66 -17.28 5.06
C TYR A 12 1.60 -16.18 4.60
N GLU A 13 2.37 -16.45 3.55
CA GLU A 13 3.22 -15.47 2.89
C GLU A 13 2.40 -14.36 2.26
N GLU A 14 1.35 -14.68 1.49
CA GLU A 14 0.41 -13.71 0.91
C GLU A 14 -0.27 -12.86 1.99
N ARG A 15 -0.78 -13.49 3.06
CA ARG A 15 -1.40 -12.76 4.19
C ARG A 15 -0.43 -11.75 4.79
N LYS A 16 0.83 -12.15 5.02
CA LYS A 16 1.88 -11.24 5.52
C LYS A 16 2.21 -10.17 4.48
N LEU A 17 2.35 -10.54 3.21
CA LEU A 17 2.76 -9.64 2.14
C LEU A 17 1.72 -8.54 1.91
N TRP A 18 0.44 -8.88 1.93
CA TRP A 18 -0.62 -7.91 1.63
C TRP A 18 -1.07 -7.16 2.89
N LEU A 19 -1.28 -7.83 4.02
CA LEU A 19 -1.76 -7.15 5.23
C LEU A 19 -0.64 -6.41 5.96
N LEU A 20 0.47 -7.07 6.29
CA LEU A 20 1.58 -6.42 6.99
C LEU A 20 2.37 -5.52 6.04
N ASN A 21 2.90 -6.06 4.94
CA ASN A 21 3.82 -5.29 4.09
C ASN A 21 3.09 -4.28 3.20
N GLY A 22 1.91 -4.62 2.68
CA GLY A 22 1.04 -3.65 1.99
C GLY A 22 0.56 -2.53 2.93
N GLY A 23 0.21 -2.86 4.18
CA GLY A 23 -0.12 -1.86 5.20
C GLY A 23 1.03 -0.91 5.51
N HIS A 24 2.26 -1.43 5.63
CA HIS A 24 3.45 -0.60 5.74
C HIS A 24 3.66 0.34 4.54
N SER A 25 3.48 -0.14 3.31
CA SER A 25 3.57 0.70 2.11
C SER A 25 2.52 1.82 2.11
N LEU A 26 1.27 1.52 2.50
CA LEU A 26 0.23 2.54 2.65
C LEU A 26 0.65 3.62 3.67
N LEU A 27 1.07 3.22 4.87
CA LEU A 27 1.46 4.17 5.92
C LEU A 27 2.71 4.96 5.52
N ALA A 28 3.69 4.35 4.86
CA ALA A 28 4.92 5.02 4.45
C ALA A 28 4.65 6.18 3.50
N TYR A 29 3.82 5.97 2.48
CA TYR A 29 3.52 7.00 1.50
C TYR A 29 2.41 7.94 2.00
N ALA A 30 1.24 7.44 2.40
CA ALA A 30 0.13 8.29 2.78
C ALA A 30 0.30 8.94 4.17
N GLY A 31 0.94 8.26 5.11
CA GLY A 31 1.22 8.79 6.44
C GLY A 31 2.25 9.91 6.41
N SER A 32 3.29 9.80 5.58
CA SER A 32 4.30 10.86 5.45
C SER A 32 3.75 12.13 4.78
N LEU A 33 2.78 12.01 3.86
CA LEU A 33 2.06 13.16 3.32
C LEU A 33 1.29 13.95 4.39
N ARG A 34 0.94 13.29 5.50
CA ARG A 34 0.26 13.89 6.66
C ARG A 34 1.24 14.40 7.73
N GLY A 35 2.54 14.38 7.45
CA GLY A 35 3.57 14.89 8.35
C GLY A 35 4.09 13.88 9.38
N HIS A 36 3.67 12.62 9.32
CA HIS A 36 4.15 11.58 10.24
C HIS A 36 5.55 11.10 9.86
N THR A 37 6.37 10.78 10.85
CA THR A 37 7.74 10.29 10.69
C THR A 37 7.84 8.79 10.96
N THR A 38 7.04 8.27 11.89
CA THR A 38 7.06 6.86 12.29
C THR A 38 5.77 6.12 11.99
N VAL A 39 5.84 4.79 11.93
CA VAL A 39 4.65 3.92 11.81
C VAL A 39 3.68 4.14 12.97
N ALA A 40 4.20 4.32 14.19
CA ALA A 40 3.40 4.53 15.39
C ALA A 40 2.60 5.84 15.33
N GLU A 41 3.21 6.93 14.87
CA GLU A 41 2.52 8.21 14.62
C GLU A 41 1.45 8.06 13.54
N ALA A 42 1.81 7.44 12.41
CA ALA A 42 0.87 7.25 11.30
C ALA A 42 -0.33 6.38 11.70
N VAL A 43 -0.13 5.28 12.43
CA VAL A 43 -1.25 4.44 12.88
C VAL A 43 -2.04 5.07 14.04
N ALA A 44 -1.51 6.09 14.71
CA ALA A 44 -2.26 6.88 15.69
C ALA A 44 -3.27 7.83 15.02
N ASP A 45 -2.99 8.27 13.79
CA ASP A 45 -3.83 9.15 13.00
C ASP A 45 -5.13 8.45 12.54
N PRO A 46 -6.32 8.98 12.88
CA PRO A 46 -7.60 8.38 12.49
C PRO A 46 -7.79 8.20 10.98
N ALA A 47 -7.31 9.14 10.16
CA ALA A 47 -7.43 9.05 8.70
C ALA A 47 -6.56 7.90 8.17
N CYS A 48 -5.32 7.80 8.64
CA CYS A 48 -4.43 6.68 8.28
C CYS A 48 -4.99 5.33 8.74
N ARG A 49 -5.58 5.24 9.94
CA ARG A 49 -6.27 4.02 10.41
C ARG A 49 -7.44 3.64 9.50
N SER A 50 -8.25 4.62 9.10
CA SER A 50 -9.37 4.38 8.19
C SER A 50 -8.88 3.89 6.82
N TRP A 51 -7.82 4.49 6.28
CA TRP A 51 -7.23 4.07 5.00
C TRP A 51 -6.61 2.68 5.08
N LEU A 52 -5.94 2.35 6.18
CA LEU A 52 -5.37 1.04 6.44
C LEU A 52 -6.46 -0.03 6.54
N ALA A 53 -7.57 0.27 7.23
CA ALA A 53 -8.73 -0.61 7.29
C ALA A 53 -9.36 -0.85 5.90
N GLN A 54 -9.43 0.18 5.05
CA GLN A 54 -9.93 0.05 3.68
C GLN A 54 -9.04 -0.89 2.85
N TRP A 55 -7.73 -0.68 2.87
CA TRP A 55 -6.75 -1.56 2.21
C TRP A 55 -6.87 -3.01 2.72
N TRP A 56 -6.91 -3.19 4.03
CA TRP A 56 -7.02 -4.52 4.62
C TRP A 56 -8.31 -5.24 4.24
N ARG A 57 -9.44 -4.54 4.12
CA ARG A 57 -10.70 -5.13 3.65
C ARG A 57 -10.59 -5.64 2.22
N GLU A 58 -9.93 -4.88 1.33
CA GLU A 58 -9.70 -5.29 -0.06
C GLU A 58 -8.78 -6.51 -0.12
N ALA A 59 -7.62 -6.46 0.55
CA ALA A 59 -6.68 -7.58 0.60
C ALA A 59 -7.30 -8.85 1.21
N SER A 60 -8.14 -8.72 2.25
CA SER A 60 -8.74 -9.86 2.95
C SER A 60 -9.69 -10.69 2.07
N ARG A 61 -10.33 -10.09 1.06
CA ARG A 61 -11.24 -10.82 0.14
C ARG A 61 -10.54 -11.88 -0.71
N HIS A 62 -9.23 -11.72 -0.87
CA HIS A 62 -8.40 -12.58 -1.73
C HIS A 62 -7.54 -13.54 -0.91
N LEU A 63 -7.69 -13.52 0.41
CA LEU A 63 -6.99 -14.42 1.31
C LEU A 63 -7.91 -15.60 1.67
N GLY A 64 -7.45 -16.83 1.46
CA GLY A 64 -8.20 -18.06 1.74
C GLY A 64 -8.38 -18.40 3.22
N PHE A 65 -8.52 -17.40 4.09
CA PHE A 65 -8.65 -17.57 5.54
C PHE A 65 -10.05 -17.18 6.01
N ALA A 66 -10.48 -17.75 7.14
CA ALA A 66 -11.72 -17.31 7.79
C ALA A 66 -11.61 -15.84 8.24
N GLU A 67 -12.70 -15.08 8.11
CA GLU A 67 -12.73 -13.65 8.47
C GLU A 67 -12.34 -13.42 9.94
N ALA A 68 -12.72 -14.33 10.85
CA ALA A 68 -12.32 -14.25 12.27
C ALA A 68 -10.79 -14.30 12.45
N GLU A 69 -10.09 -15.13 11.66
CA GLU A 69 -8.63 -15.21 11.69
C GLU A 69 -8.00 -13.94 11.11
N LEU A 70 -8.54 -13.42 10.00
CA LEU A 70 -8.05 -12.18 9.39
C LEU A 70 -8.30 -10.96 10.29
N ALA A 71 -9.43 -10.91 10.99
CA ALA A 71 -9.73 -9.89 12.00
C ALA A 71 -8.73 -9.93 13.15
N ALA A 72 -8.48 -11.11 13.74
CA ALA A 72 -7.50 -11.29 14.81
C ALA A 72 -6.07 -10.90 14.35
N TYR A 73 -5.70 -11.27 13.13
CA TYR A 73 -4.41 -10.91 12.56
C TYR A 73 -4.27 -9.39 12.38
N ARG A 74 -5.28 -8.71 11.82
CA ARG A 74 -5.30 -7.24 11.67
C ARG A 74 -5.22 -6.53 13.02
N ALA A 75 -5.92 -7.02 14.05
CA ALA A 75 -5.82 -6.48 15.41
C ALA A 75 -4.38 -6.55 15.94
N THR A 76 -3.73 -7.72 15.80
CA THR A 76 -2.32 -7.90 16.15
C THR A 76 -1.40 -6.93 15.39
N LEU A 77 -1.69 -6.68 14.10
CA LEU A 77 -0.93 -5.71 13.31
C LEU A 77 -1.08 -4.28 13.82
N VAL A 78 -2.29 -3.87 14.23
CA VAL A 78 -2.51 -2.54 14.83
C VAL A 78 -1.68 -2.39 16.10
N GLU A 79 -1.73 -3.37 17.00
CA GLU A 79 -0.94 -3.36 18.25
C GLU A 79 0.56 -3.25 17.95
N ARG A 80 1.04 -4.03 16.96
CA ARG A 80 2.43 -4.01 16.53
C ARG A 80 2.83 -2.66 15.94
N PHE A 81 2.01 -2.08 15.08
CA PHE A 81 2.27 -0.78 14.46
C PHE A 81 2.25 0.36 15.48
N ALA A 82 1.40 0.25 16.50
CA ALA A 82 1.26 1.26 17.54
C ALA A 82 2.38 1.21 18.59
N ASN A 83 3.27 0.19 18.58
CA ASN A 83 4.29 0.03 19.59
C ASN A 83 5.39 1.12 19.49
N PRO A 84 5.45 2.10 20.42
CA PRO A 84 6.37 3.23 20.33
C PRO A 84 7.83 2.83 20.60
N ARG A 85 8.07 1.65 21.19
CA ARG A 85 9.43 1.13 21.46
C ARG A 85 10.14 0.72 20.18
N ILE A 86 9.40 0.49 19.09
CA ILE A 86 9.95 0.10 17.80
C ILE A 86 9.89 1.32 16.86
N ARG A 87 11.00 2.04 16.75
CA ARG A 87 11.09 3.24 15.91
C ARG A 87 11.28 2.90 14.43
N HIS A 88 10.24 2.37 13.79
CA HIS A 88 10.20 2.20 12.34
C HIS A 88 9.87 3.52 11.65
N THR A 89 10.84 4.09 10.93
CA THR A 89 10.63 5.33 10.18
C THR A 89 9.91 5.04 8.86
N LEU A 90 8.95 5.91 8.51
CA LEU A 90 8.25 5.84 7.24
C LEU A 90 9.23 5.98 6.06
N ALA A 91 10.25 6.83 6.22
CA ALA A 91 11.29 7.04 5.20
C ALA A 91 12.04 5.75 4.86
N LYS A 92 12.36 4.89 5.85
CA LYS A 92 13.04 3.62 5.60
C LYS A 92 12.12 2.60 4.92
N ILE A 93 10.84 2.63 5.26
CA ILE A 93 9.84 1.74 4.66
C ILE A 93 9.57 2.12 3.20
N ALA A 94 9.53 3.43 2.91
CA ALA A 94 9.22 4.03 1.61
C ALA A 94 10.24 3.73 0.49
N GLU A 95 11.48 3.38 0.85
CA GLU A 95 12.56 3.05 -0.10
C GLU A 95 12.14 1.93 -1.06
N ASP A 96 12.70 1.90 -2.27
CA ASP A 96 12.52 0.81 -3.26
C ASP A 96 11.04 0.44 -3.51
N GLY A 97 10.17 1.46 -3.60
CA GLY A 97 8.74 1.29 -3.85
C GLY A 97 8.45 0.57 -5.16
N SER A 98 9.24 0.85 -6.20
CA SER A 98 9.17 0.22 -7.53
C SER A 98 9.34 -1.30 -7.46
N GLN A 99 10.11 -1.82 -6.49
CA GLN A 99 10.32 -3.25 -6.27
C GLN A 99 9.27 -3.84 -5.31
N LYS A 100 8.80 -3.05 -4.34
CA LYS A 100 7.91 -3.51 -3.27
C LYS A 100 6.43 -3.52 -3.69
N LEU A 101 5.96 -2.51 -4.42
CA LEU A 101 4.56 -2.38 -4.79
C LEU A 101 4.06 -3.48 -5.75
N PRO A 102 4.86 -3.99 -6.72
CA PRO A 102 4.44 -5.09 -7.59
C PRO A 102 4.02 -6.36 -6.84
N VAL A 103 4.65 -6.66 -5.70
CA VAL A 103 4.35 -7.86 -4.92
C VAL A 103 3.40 -7.59 -3.76
N ARG A 104 3.36 -6.35 -3.24
CA ARG A 104 2.53 -5.99 -2.07
C ARG A 104 1.14 -5.48 -2.41
N VAL A 105 0.96 -4.84 -3.57
CA VAL A 105 -0.26 -4.11 -3.93
C VAL A 105 -0.89 -4.62 -5.20
N LEU A 106 -0.10 -4.83 -6.26
CA LEU A 106 -0.66 -5.20 -7.56
C LEU A 106 -1.45 -6.52 -7.58
N PRO A 107 -1.11 -7.59 -6.81
CA PRO A 107 -1.91 -8.81 -6.81
C PRO A 107 -3.34 -8.56 -6.33
N VAL A 108 -3.50 -7.81 -5.23
CA VAL A 108 -4.82 -7.42 -4.69
C VAL A 108 -5.55 -6.50 -5.66
N LEU A 109 -4.84 -5.52 -6.25
CA LEU A 109 -5.43 -4.64 -7.26
C LEU A 109 -6.01 -5.46 -8.42
N ARG A 110 -5.22 -6.33 -9.04
CA ARG A 110 -5.63 -7.14 -10.19
C ARG A 110 -6.81 -8.03 -9.84
N ALA A 111 -6.77 -8.71 -8.70
CA ALA A 111 -7.87 -9.55 -8.25
C ALA A 111 -9.17 -8.75 -8.02
N GLU A 112 -9.10 -7.53 -7.49
CA GLU A 112 -10.26 -6.65 -7.41
C GLU A 112 -10.76 -6.19 -8.80
N ARG A 113 -9.85 -5.86 -9.73
CA ARG A 113 -10.19 -5.48 -11.12
C ARG A 113 -10.85 -6.63 -11.89
N GLU A 114 -10.35 -7.86 -11.75
CA GLU A 114 -10.93 -9.07 -12.33
C GLU A 114 -12.36 -9.32 -11.84
N ASN A 115 -12.66 -8.87 -10.61
CA ASN A 115 -14.00 -8.90 -10.04
C ASN A 115 -14.83 -7.62 -10.32
N GLY A 116 -14.39 -6.79 -11.28
CA GLY A 116 -15.10 -5.56 -11.69
C GLY A 116 -15.08 -4.42 -10.67
N ARG A 117 -14.26 -4.51 -9.62
CA ARG A 117 -14.16 -3.48 -8.56
C ARG A 117 -13.01 -2.53 -8.83
N LEU A 118 -13.13 -1.29 -8.35
CA LEU A 118 -12.03 -0.34 -8.31
C LEU A 118 -11.60 -0.15 -6.84
N PRO A 119 -10.50 -0.79 -6.40
CA PRO A 119 -10.14 -0.85 -4.98
C PRO A 119 -9.54 0.46 -4.49
N ALA A 120 -10.32 1.22 -3.71
CA ALA A 120 -9.94 2.53 -3.23
C ALA A 120 -8.70 2.52 -2.30
N GLY A 121 -8.49 1.46 -1.53
CA GLY A 121 -7.30 1.28 -0.70
C GLY A 121 -6.04 1.12 -1.56
N ALA A 122 -6.06 0.21 -2.54
CA ALA A 122 -4.95 0.04 -3.48
C ALA A 122 -4.67 1.31 -4.32
N VAL A 123 -5.73 1.95 -4.83
CA VAL A 123 -5.66 3.24 -5.52
C VAL A 123 -4.99 4.30 -4.65
N ARG A 124 -5.29 4.35 -3.35
CA ARG A 124 -4.67 5.29 -2.43
C ARG A 124 -3.19 5.04 -2.23
N VAL A 125 -2.74 3.79 -2.12
CA VAL A 125 -1.30 3.48 -2.03
C VAL A 125 -0.58 4.00 -3.27
N LEU A 126 -1.13 3.72 -4.46
CA LEU A 126 -0.53 4.13 -5.74
C LEU A 126 -0.54 5.66 -5.91
N ALA A 127 -1.62 6.33 -5.54
CA ALA A 127 -1.73 7.78 -5.56
C ALA A 127 -0.74 8.45 -4.61
N ALA A 128 -0.60 7.94 -3.39
CA ALA A 128 0.37 8.42 -2.42
C ALA A 128 1.81 8.20 -2.92
N TRP A 129 2.08 7.08 -3.59
CA TRP A 129 3.39 6.82 -4.20
C TRP A 129 3.69 7.76 -5.37
N VAL A 130 2.71 8.08 -6.23
CA VAL A 130 2.85 9.13 -7.27
C VAL A 130 3.26 10.46 -6.64
N LEU A 131 2.65 10.87 -5.53
CA LEU A 131 3.03 12.09 -4.82
C LEU A 131 4.43 11.99 -4.18
N HIS A 132 4.77 10.83 -3.63
CA HIS A 132 6.10 10.56 -3.09
C HIS A 132 7.18 10.74 -4.17
N LEU A 133 7.00 10.15 -5.36
CA LEU A 133 7.90 10.31 -6.50
C LEU A 133 8.00 11.76 -7.01
N ARG A 134 7.02 12.61 -6.67
CA ARG A 134 7.04 14.06 -6.90
C ARG A 134 7.69 14.85 -5.76
N GLY A 135 8.39 14.17 -4.84
CA GLY A 135 9.12 14.77 -3.73
C GLY A 135 8.24 15.16 -2.54
N ARG A 136 7.00 14.68 -2.44
CA ARG A 136 6.13 14.93 -1.28
C ARG A 136 6.35 13.87 -0.20
N GLY A 137 6.19 14.25 1.07
CA GLY A 137 6.39 13.34 2.20
C GLY A 137 7.87 13.09 2.46
N THR A 138 8.26 11.82 2.60
CA THR A 138 9.68 11.45 2.82
C THR A 138 10.52 11.54 1.55
N PRO A 139 11.86 11.74 1.65
CA PRO A 139 12.74 11.74 0.48
C PRO A 139 12.66 10.46 -0.34
N VAL A 140 12.68 10.58 -1.66
CA VAL A 140 12.67 9.44 -2.58
C VAL A 140 14.02 8.74 -2.54
N ARG A 141 14.01 7.44 -2.26
CA ARG A 141 15.16 6.54 -2.35
C ARG A 141 14.73 5.28 -3.09
N ASP A 142 14.70 5.39 -4.41
CA ASP A 142 14.25 4.34 -5.31
C ASP A 142 14.95 4.53 -6.67
N GLY A 143 16.03 3.80 -6.89
CA GLY A 143 16.88 3.97 -8.08
C GLY A 143 16.23 3.50 -9.39
N THR A 144 15.13 2.76 -9.30
CA THR A 144 14.42 2.18 -10.45
C THR A 144 13.00 2.74 -10.58
N ALA A 145 12.66 3.82 -9.86
CA ALA A 145 11.34 4.43 -9.95
C ALA A 145 11.09 5.07 -11.33
N PRO A 146 9.89 4.90 -11.90
CA PRO A 146 9.48 5.66 -13.08
C PRO A 146 9.36 7.16 -12.76
N PRO A 147 9.53 8.05 -13.76
CA PRO A 147 9.34 9.47 -13.54
C PRO A 147 7.86 9.82 -13.28
N ALA A 148 7.61 10.78 -12.39
CA ALA A 148 6.27 11.26 -12.03
C ALA A 148 6.04 12.73 -12.44
N ALA A 149 6.37 13.07 -13.68
CA ALA A 149 6.32 14.44 -14.21
C ALA A 149 4.93 14.83 -14.78
N GLY A 150 4.76 16.12 -15.10
CA GLY A 150 3.55 16.64 -15.75
C GLY A 150 2.32 16.74 -14.86
N THR A 151 1.15 16.66 -15.49
CA THR A 151 -0.15 16.59 -14.80
C THR A 151 -0.24 15.34 -13.94
N LEU A 152 -1.15 15.32 -12.95
CA LEU A 152 -1.34 14.13 -12.11
C LEU A 152 -1.79 12.91 -12.92
N ARG A 153 -2.52 13.12 -14.02
CA ARG A 153 -3.00 12.03 -14.88
C ARG A 153 -1.85 11.43 -15.69
N GLU A 154 -0.98 12.27 -16.26
CA GLU A 154 0.23 11.81 -16.96
C GLU A 154 1.16 11.09 -16.00
N ALA A 155 1.45 11.69 -14.84
CA ALA A 155 2.26 11.05 -13.80
C ALA A 155 1.67 9.71 -13.37
N ALA A 156 0.36 9.63 -13.10
CA ALA A 156 -0.30 8.38 -12.74
C ALA A 156 -0.14 7.31 -13.82
N ARG A 157 -0.37 7.65 -15.09
CA ARG A 157 -0.20 6.72 -16.22
C ARG A 157 1.24 6.21 -16.32
N THR A 158 2.23 7.10 -16.30
CA THR A 158 3.65 6.73 -16.42
C THR A 158 4.13 5.89 -15.23
N VAL A 159 3.72 6.27 -14.02
CA VAL A 159 4.08 5.54 -12.80
C VAL A 159 3.47 4.14 -12.78
N LEU A 160 2.19 4.01 -13.16
CA LEU A 160 1.53 2.71 -13.30
C LEU A 160 2.22 1.84 -14.37
N ALA A 161 2.55 2.42 -15.53
CA ALA A 161 3.29 1.73 -16.59
C ALA A 161 4.66 1.21 -16.12
N GLY A 162 5.33 1.96 -15.25
CA GLY A 162 6.62 1.56 -14.68
C GLY A 162 6.54 0.42 -13.67
N LEU A 163 5.38 0.19 -13.05
CA LEU A 163 5.13 -0.99 -12.23
C LEU A 163 4.69 -2.19 -13.07
N ASP A 164 3.83 -1.94 -14.06
CA ASP A 164 3.36 -2.91 -15.05
C ASP A 164 2.76 -2.17 -16.26
N PRO A 165 3.29 -2.38 -17.49
CA PRO A 165 2.78 -1.73 -18.70
C PRO A 165 1.28 -1.90 -18.93
N ALA A 166 0.67 -3.02 -18.49
CA ALA A 166 -0.76 -3.26 -18.67
C ALA A 166 -1.63 -2.23 -17.92
N LEU A 167 -1.17 -1.75 -16.75
CA LEU A 167 -1.94 -0.81 -15.92
C LEU A 167 -2.11 0.56 -16.56
N ALA A 168 -1.22 0.94 -17.48
CA ALA A 168 -1.33 2.20 -18.22
C ALA A 168 -2.55 2.25 -19.15
N HIS A 169 -3.11 1.08 -19.50
CA HIS A 169 -4.26 0.93 -20.38
C HIS A 169 -5.59 0.86 -19.60
N ASP A 170 -5.55 0.65 -18.28
CA ASP A 170 -6.74 0.72 -17.42
C ASP A 170 -7.09 2.20 -17.13
N VAL A 171 -7.82 2.82 -18.07
CA VAL A 171 -8.19 4.24 -18.00
C VAL A 171 -8.93 4.58 -16.69
N PRO A 172 -9.94 3.80 -16.23
CA PRO A 172 -10.57 4.05 -14.93
C PRO A 172 -9.60 4.04 -13.75
N LEU A 173 -8.61 3.12 -13.74
CA LEU A 173 -7.58 3.08 -12.71
C LEU A 173 -6.68 4.32 -12.75
N VAL A 174 -6.18 4.69 -13.93
CA VAL A 174 -5.35 5.89 -14.12
C VAL A 174 -6.07 7.14 -13.61
N ASP A 175 -7.34 7.29 -13.97
CA ASP A 175 -8.15 8.45 -13.59
C ASP A 175 -8.42 8.49 -12.08
N ALA A 176 -8.67 7.33 -11.46
CA ALA A 176 -8.86 7.23 -10.02
C ALA A 176 -7.58 7.49 -9.22
N VAL A 177 -6.42 6.99 -9.68
CA VAL A 177 -5.12 7.31 -9.05
C VAL A 177 -4.84 8.81 -9.14
N ALA A 178 -5.10 9.43 -10.29
CA ALA A 178 -4.91 10.87 -10.46
C ALA A 178 -5.88 11.70 -9.58
N ALA A 179 -7.14 11.27 -9.46
CA ALA A 179 -8.13 11.91 -8.59
C ALA A 179 -7.76 11.77 -7.11
N GLN A 180 -7.44 10.56 -6.66
CA GLN A 180 -7.03 10.30 -5.28
C GLN A 180 -5.74 11.05 -4.92
N ALA A 181 -4.81 11.25 -5.88
CA ALA A 181 -3.62 12.06 -5.67
C ALA A 181 -3.92 13.57 -5.54
N ARG A 182 -5.06 14.07 -6.04
CA ARG A 182 -5.51 15.45 -5.77
C ARG A 182 -6.03 15.60 -4.34
N GLU A 183 -6.75 14.61 -3.84
CA GLU A 183 -7.33 14.62 -2.49
C GLU A 183 -6.27 14.52 -1.38
N LEU A 184 -5.14 13.86 -1.67
CA LEU A 184 -4.03 13.69 -0.73
C LEU A 184 -3.04 14.87 -0.68
N ARG A 185 -3.26 15.92 -1.49
CA ARG A 185 -2.33 17.06 -1.62
C ARG A 185 -2.41 18.08 -0.50
#